data_AF-A0A945UN96-F1
#
_entry.id   AF-A0A945UN96-F1
#
_cell.length_a   1.000
_cell.length_b   1.000
_cell.length_c   1.000
_cell.angle_alpha   90.00
_cell.angle_beta   90.00
_cell.angle_gamma   90.00
#
_symmetry.space_group_name_H-M   'P 1'
#
loop_
_entity.id
_entity.type
_entity.pdbx_description
1 polymer ?
#
loop_
_entity_poly.entity_id
_entity_poly.type
_entity_poly.pdbx_seq_one_letter_code
_entity_poly.pdbx_strand_id
1 'polypeptide(L)'
;MSEANKATGADLIDLDFFKDDTTQRLLGVITALGGEVYVLKAMVNRLTVALENQGVVTDDILADAAASETHRAWQAREEKVFGAELLRPWLEPDAALDVRGFMEME
;
A
#
# COMPACT_ATOMS: atom_id res chain seq x y z
N MET A 1 40.81 13.74 -26.76
CA MET A 1 39.40 14.12 -26.46
C MET A 1 38.76 12.91 -25.83
N SER A 2 38.38 13.01 -24.56
CA SER A 2 37.73 11.92 -23.82
C SER A 2 36.24 11.98 -24.13
N GLU A 3 35.69 10.96 -24.77
CA GLU A 3 34.24 10.83 -24.94
C GLU A 3 33.62 10.55 -23.56
N ALA A 4 32.89 11.52 -23.05
CA ALA A 4 32.06 11.35 -21.87
C ALA A 4 30.97 10.30 -22.21
N ASN A 5 31.14 9.10 -21.67
CA ASN A 5 30.18 8.02 -21.78
C ASN A 5 28.86 8.48 -21.12
N LYS A 6 27.90 8.91 -21.95
CA LYS A 6 26.57 9.30 -21.49
C LYS A 6 25.82 8.04 -21.12
N ALA A 7 25.84 7.68 -19.84
CA ALA A 7 24.96 6.65 -19.30
C ALA A 7 23.52 6.96 -19.72
N THR A 8 22.95 6.10 -20.54
CA THR A 8 21.53 6.17 -20.93
C THR A 8 20.69 5.72 -19.74
N GLY A 9 19.45 6.20 -19.60
CA GLY A 9 18.58 5.86 -18.44
C GLY A 9 18.38 4.36 -18.19
N ALA A 10 18.70 3.50 -19.15
CA ALA A 10 18.77 2.05 -19.01
C ALA A 10 19.95 1.55 -18.13
N ASP A 11 21.08 2.26 -18.08
CA ASP A 11 22.23 1.95 -17.21
C ASP A 11 21.97 2.30 -15.73
N LEU A 12 20.90 3.08 -15.46
CA LEU A 12 20.50 3.47 -14.10
C LEU A 12 19.52 2.47 -13.47
N ILE A 13 18.97 1.55 -14.26
CA ILE A 13 18.04 0.53 -13.77
C ILE A 13 18.86 -0.73 -13.56
N ASP A 14 19.29 -0.95 -12.32
CA ASP A 14 19.87 -2.23 -11.92
C ASP A 14 18.81 -3.32 -12.09
N LEU A 15 18.92 -4.10 -13.15
CA LEU A 15 18.00 -5.20 -13.43
C LEU A 15 18.24 -6.39 -12.50
N ASP A 16 19.39 -6.47 -11.83
CA ASP A 16 19.68 -7.51 -10.85
C ASP A 16 18.89 -7.29 -9.55
N PHE A 17 18.55 -6.03 -9.23
CA PHE A 17 17.57 -5.69 -8.17
C PHE A 17 16.24 -6.45 -8.37
N PHE A 18 15.75 -6.53 -9.61
CA PHE A 18 14.48 -7.20 -9.92
C PHE A 18 14.58 -8.72 -10.02
N LYS A 19 15.77 -9.30 -9.91
CA LYS A 19 15.98 -10.76 -9.94
C LYS A 19 15.99 -11.41 -8.56
N ASP A 20 16.09 -10.61 -7.50
CA ASP A 20 16.02 -11.09 -6.13
C ASP A 20 14.58 -11.50 -5.77
N ASP A 21 14.42 -12.74 -5.27
CA ASP A 21 13.12 -13.33 -4.92
C ASP A 21 12.36 -12.49 -3.88
N THR A 22 13.09 -11.89 -2.92
CA THR A 22 12.49 -11.03 -1.90
C THR A 22 11.96 -9.75 -2.52
N THR A 23 12.72 -9.15 -3.44
CA THR A 23 12.36 -7.93 -4.15
C THR A 23 11.15 -8.13 -5.08
N GLN A 24 11.09 -9.25 -5.81
CA GLN A 24 9.93 -9.59 -6.63
C GLN A 24 8.65 -9.78 -5.80
N ARG A 25 8.75 -10.45 -4.65
CA ARG A 25 7.62 -10.60 -3.72
C ARG A 25 7.15 -9.25 -3.18
N LEU A 26 8.08 -8.39 -2.77
CA LEU A 26 7.78 -7.05 -2.28
C LEU A 26 7.08 -6.20 -3.35
N LEU A 27 7.54 -6.25 -4.59
CA LEU A 27 6.91 -5.58 -5.73
C LEU A 27 5.50 -6.12 -6.02
N GLY A 28 5.30 -7.44 -5.90
CA GLY A 28 3.99 -8.07 -6.00
C GLY A 28 3.02 -7.54 -4.94
N VAL A 29 3.46 -7.44 -3.69
CA VAL A 29 2.67 -6.87 -2.59
C VAL A 29 2.36 -5.39 -2.83
N ILE A 30 3.36 -4.58 -3.22
CA ILE A 30 3.15 -3.16 -3.52
C ILE A 30 2.15 -2.98 -4.67
N THR A 31 2.23 -3.81 -5.71
CA THR A 31 1.31 -3.76 -6.86
C THR A 31 -0.11 -4.14 -6.44
N ALA A 32 -0.28 -5.19 -5.63
CA ALA A 32 -1.56 -5.60 -5.11
C ALA A 32 -2.19 -4.49 -4.23
N LEU A 33 -1.42 -3.94 -3.29
CA LEU A 33 -1.83 -2.80 -2.45
C LEU A 33 -2.21 -1.59 -3.31
N GLY A 34 -1.44 -1.29 -4.36
CA GLY A 34 -1.75 -0.21 -5.30
C GLY A 34 -3.10 -0.41 -6.00
N GLY A 35 -3.41 -1.65 -6.40
CA GLY A 35 -4.70 -2.03 -6.98
C GLY A 35 -5.86 -1.85 -5.98
N GLU A 36 -5.70 -2.29 -4.75
CA GLU A 36 -6.71 -2.11 -3.70
C GLU A 36 -6.96 -0.64 -3.39
N VAL A 37 -5.91 0.18 -3.30
CA VAL A 37 -6.03 1.64 -3.11
C VAL A 37 -6.81 2.30 -4.25
N TYR A 38 -6.58 1.86 -5.50
CA TYR A 38 -7.34 2.36 -6.65
C TYR A 38 -8.85 2.02 -6.53
N VAL A 39 -9.17 0.77 -6.17
CA VAL A 39 -10.57 0.34 -5.96
C VAL A 39 -11.23 1.13 -4.84
N LEU A 40 -10.53 1.33 -3.72
CA LEU A 40 -11.01 2.12 -2.59
C LEU A 40 -11.30 3.57 -3.00
N LYS A 41 -10.38 4.21 -3.75
CA LYS A 41 -10.60 5.56 -4.30
C LYS A 41 -11.82 5.63 -5.20
N ALA A 42 -12.02 4.63 -6.06
CA ALA A 42 -13.18 4.57 -6.94
C ALA A 42 -14.50 4.39 -6.15
N MET A 43 -14.49 3.58 -5.08
CA MET A 43 -15.65 3.39 -4.21
C MET A 43 -15.99 4.66 -3.42
N VAL A 44 -14.99 5.31 -2.82
CA VAL A 44 -15.17 6.59 -2.12
C VAL A 44 -15.75 7.63 -3.06
N ASN A 45 -15.21 7.78 -4.28
CA ASN A 45 -15.72 8.73 -5.26
C ASN A 45 -17.19 8.46 -5.62
N ARG A 46 -17.56 7.20 -5.88
CA ARG A 46 -18.96 6.85 -6.18
C ARG A 46 -19.90 7.18 -5.02
N LEU A 47 -19.47 6.92 -3.79
CA LEU A 47 -20.24 7.25 -2.58
C LEU A 47 -20.40 8.76 -2.42
N THR A 48 -19.31 9.52 -2.55
CA THR A 48 -19.33 10.99 -2.47
C THR A 48 -20.30 11.57 -3.50
N VAL A 49 -20.19 11.18 -4.77
CA VAL A 49 -21.10 11.63 -5.83
C VAL A 49 -22.56 11.25 -5.54
N ALA A 50 -22.82 10.05 -5.01
CA ALA A 50 -24.17 9.63 -4.65
C ALA A 50 -24.77 10.48 -3.51
N LEU A 51 -23.96 10.87 -2.54
CA LEU A 51 -24.36 11.71 -1.40
C LEU A 51 -24.52 13.18 -1.79
N GLU A 52 -23.65 13.70 -2.67
CA GLU A 52 -23.76 15.04 -3.26
C GLU A 52 -25.05 15.18 -4.08
N ASN A 53 -25.37 14.19 -4.91
CA ASN A 53 -26.62 14.18 -5.68
C ASN A 53 -27.88 14.18 -4.79
N GLN A 54 -27.75 13.72 -3.54
CA GLN A 54 -28.82 13.76 -2.53
C GLN A 54 -28.77 15.02 -1.65
N GLY A 55 -27.79 15.91 -1.86
CA GLY A 55 -27.59 17.12 -1.07
C GLY A 55 -27.13 16.87 0.37
N VAL A 56 -26.59 15.69 0.67
CA VAL A 56 -26.17 15.28 2.02
C VAL A 56 -24.73 15.72 2.32
N VAL A 57 -23.89 15.76 1.29
CA VAL A 57 -22.47 16.10 1.38
C VAL A 57 -22.14 17.21 0.39
N THR A 58 -21.23 18.10 0.78
CA THR A 58 -20.60 19.11 -0.08
C THR A 58 -19.10 19.14 0.19
N ASP A 59 -18.33 19.74 -0.73
CA ASP A 59 -16.89 19.94 -0.54
C ASP A 59 -16.56 20.65 0.77
N ASP A 60 -17.33 21.69 1.15
CA ASP A 60 -17.15 22.42 2.40
C ASP A 60 -17.36 21.53 3.63
N ILE A 61 -18.40 20.69 3.63
CA ILE A 61 -18.68 19.76 4.73
C ILE A 61 -17.55 18.71 4.86
N LEU A 62 -17.01 18.23 3.74
CA LEU A 62 -15.88 17.31 3.75
C LEU A 62 -14.60 17.97 4.25
N ALA A 63 -14.35 19.22 3.85
CA ALA A 63 -13.21 19.99 4.32
C ALA A 63 -13.29 20.24 5.84
N ASP A 64 -14.47 20.60 6.35
CA ASP A 64 -14.72 20.77 7.78
C ASP A 64 -14.54 19.46 8.55
N ALA A 65 -15.04 18.35 8.02
CA ALA A 65 -14.85 17.02 8.61
C ALA A 65 -13.36 16.64 8.67
N ALA A 66 -12.61 16.88 7.60
CA ALA A 66 -11.17 16.63 7.54
C ALA A 66 -10.37 17.53 8.51
N ALA A 67 -10.83 18.76 8.73
CA ALA A 67 -10.25 19.70 9.69
C ALA A 67 -10.69 19.43 11.14
N SER A 68 -11.67 18.55 11.38
CA SER A 68 -12.16 18.31 12.74
C SER A 68 -11.11 17.65 13.62
N GLU A 69 -11.05 18.05 14.90
CA GLU A 69 -10.14 17.44 15.88
C GLU A 69 -10.44 15.95 16.09
N THR A 70 -11.72 15.57 16.08
CA THR A 70 -12.15 14.18 16.17
C THR A 70 -11.61 13.34 15.02
N HIS A 71 -11.71 13.82 13.77
CA HIS A 71 -11.16 13.10 12.63
C HIS A 71 -9.64 12.99 12.71
N ARG A 72 -8.93 14.07 13.06
CA ARG A 72 -7.47 14.05 13.20
C ARG A 72 -7.00 13.08 14.29
N ALA A 73 -7.68 13.04 15.43
CA ALA A 73 -7.37 12.10 16.50
C ALA A 73 -7.63 10.64 16.07
N TRP A 74 -8.74 10.39 15.37
CA TRP A 74 -9.02 9.10 14.78
C TRP A 74 -7.96 8.69 13.74
N GLN A 75 -7.59 9.60 12.84
CA GLN A 75 -6.61 9.34 11.78
C GLN A 75 -5.23 9.00 12.35
N ALA A 76 -4.77 9.73 13.36
CA ALA A 76 -3.49 9.44 14.03
C ALA A 76 -3.49 8.07 14.72
N ARG A 77 -4.63 7.67 15.30
CA ARG A 77 -4.81 6.33 15.87
C ARG A 77 -4.77 5.27 14.77
N GLU A 78 -5.48 5.48 13.68
CA GLU A 78 -5.53 4.51 12.58
C GLU A 78 -4.20 4.36 11.86
N GLU A 79 -3.45 5.44 11.64
CA GLU A 79 -2.12 5.35 11.05
C GLU A 79 -1.19 4.44 11.87
N LYS A 80 -1.25 4.56 13.20
CA LYS A 80 -0.49 3.70 14.11
C LYS A 80 -0.93 2.23 14.04
N VAL A 81 -2.24 1.97 14.02
CA VAL A 81 -2.78 0.60 13.94
C VAL A 81 -2.42 -0.01 12.58
N PHE A 82 -2.69 0.70 11.50
CA PHE A 82 -2.39 0.27 10.14
C PHE A 82 -0.90 -0.02 9.94
N GLY A 83 -0.01 0.88 10.40
CA GLY A 83 1.43 0.66 10.33
C GLY A 83 1.87 -0.58 11.10
N ALA A 84 1.29 -0.84 12.28
CA ALA A 84 1.58 -2.05 13.04
C ALA A 84 1.08 -3.32 12.33
N GLU A 85 -0.13 -3.32 11.76
CA GLU A 85 -0.67 -4.45 10.99
C GLU A 85 0.14 -4.73 9.73
N LEU A 86 0.55 -3.69 9.00
CA LEU A 86 1.36 -3.81 7.78
C LEU A 86 2.74 -4.42 8.06
N LEU A 87 3.33 -4.07 9.20
CA LEU A 87 4.66 -4.55 9.61
C LEU A 87 4.60 -5.87 10.38
N ARG A 88 3.43 -6.28 10.90
CA ARG A 88 3.29 -7.51 11.71
C ARG A 88 3.92 -8.74 11.03
N PRO A 89 3.71 -9.02 9.73
CA PRO A 89 4.32 -10.18 9.07
C PRO A 89 5.87 -10.19 9.07
N TRP A 90 6.51 -9.04 9.30
CA TRP A 90 7.96 -8.91 9.33
C TRP A 90 8.54 -8.85 10.75
N LEU A 91 7.76 -8.32 11.72
CA LEU A 91 8.15 -8.19 13.13
C LEU A 91 7.82 -9.45 13.94
N GLU A 92 6.70 -10.08 13.59
CA GLU A 92 6.23 -11.35 14.11
C GLU A 92 5.96 -12.24 12.90
N PRO A 93 7.02 -12.62 12.14
CA PRO A 93 6.84 -13.58 11.06
C PRO A 93 6.19 -14.79 11.68
N ASP A 94 4.97 -15.08 11.23
CA ASP A 94 4.21 -16.25 11.65
C ASP A 94 5.21 -17.40 11.62
N ALA A 95 5.36 -18.11 12.74
CA ALA A 95 6.12 -19.35 12.73
C ALA A 95 5.33 -20.25 11.81
N ALA A 96 5.63 -20.19 10.51
CA ALA A 96 4.98 -20.97 9.49
C ALA A 96 5.04 -22.38 10.05
N LEU A 97 3.86 -22.92 10.40
CA LEU A 97 3.73 -24.30 10.83
C LEU A 97 4.54 -25.10 9.83
N ASP A 98 5.61 -25.73 10.29
CA ASP A 98 6.57 -26.40 9.43
C ASP A 98 5.84 -27.55 8.73
N VAL A 99 5.21 -27.25 7.59
CA VAL A 99 4.42 -28.20 6.81
C VAL A 99 5.27 -29.31 6.22
N ARG A 100 6.61 -29.22 6.33
CA ARG A 100 7.52 -30.33 6.03
C ARG A 100 7.31 -31.51 6.98
N GLY A 101 6.81 -31.29 8.20
CA GLY A 101 6.42 -32.38 9.11
C GLY A 101 5.11 -33.08 8.75
N PHE A 102 4.30 -32.51 7.85
CA PHE A 102 3.04 -33.13 7.40
C PHE A 102 3.21 -34.03 6.16
N MET A 103 4.31 -33.91 5.42
CA MET A 103 4.57 -34.72 4.21
C MET A 103 5.35 -36.03 4.48
N GLU A 104 5.80 -36.28 5.72
CA GLU A 104 6.46 -37.55 6.12
C GLU A 104 5.49 -38.58 6.72
N MET A 105 4.17 -38.30 6.72
CA MET A 105 3.13 -39.24 7.11
C MET A 105 2.36 -39.78 5.89
N GLU A 106 3.07 -40.45 4.97
CA GLU A 106 2.48 -41.41 4.01
C GLU A 106 3.36 -42.68 3.92
#